data_AF-A0A0B1TCH9-F1
#
_entry.id   AF-A0A0B1TCH9-F1
#
_cell.length_a   1.000
_cell.length_b   1.000
_cell.length_c   1.000
_cell.angle_alpha   90.00
_cell.angle_beta   90.00
_cell.angle_gamma   90.00
#
_symmetry.space_group_name_H-M   'P 1'
#
loop_
_entity.id
_entity.type
_entity.pdbx_description
1 polymer ?
#
loop_
_entity_poly.entity_id
_entity_poly.type
_entity_poly.pdbx_seq_one_letter_code
_entity_poly.pdbx_strand_id
1 'polypeptide(L)'
;MAPYSVLITGANRGMGLGLVKYFLKDKDIQHVIATAREPSSAKELNEITDMRLTVLKLDVTSDESIDELYSQVSICRKDRRSAKLSMLQSALNSIMKTMSVDLAPEHILVAMFCPGWVKTDMGGPNAHLQIEESMEQLVPSMYKLTKEHHGGYFNRDLTAIAF
;
A
#
# COMPACT_ATOMS: atom_id res chain seq x y z
N MET A 1 -4.20 -16.26 -1.07
CA MET A 1 -2.91 -16.71 -0.48
C MET A 1 -2.21 -15.47 0.02
N ALA A 2 -1.63 -15.50 1.22
CA ALA A 2 -0.92 -14.35 1.76
C ALA A 2 0.36 -14.07 0.95
N PRO A 3 0.74 -12.80 0.74
CA PRO A 3 2.00 -12.46 0.07
C PRO A 3 3.20 -12.78 0.96
N TYR A 4 4.33 -13.14 0.36
CA TYR A 4 5.57 -13.37 1.12
C TYR A 4 6.12 -12.09 1.75
N SER A 5 6.01 -10.97 1.04
CA SER A 5 6.47 -9.64 1.49
C SER A 5 5.47 -8.56 1.07
N VAL A 6 5.34 -7.53 1.90
CA VAL A 6 4.48 -6.38 1.63
C VAL A 6 5.28 -5.10 1.79
N LEU A 7 5.22 -4.20 0.80
CA LEU A 7 5.75 -2.84 0.88
C LEU A 7 4.57 -1.86 0.98
N ILE A 8 4.60 -0.99 1.99
CA ILE A 8 3.54 -0.02 2.27
C ILE A 8 4.16 1.37 2.28
N THR A 9 3.77 2.19 1.31
CA THR A 9 4.22 3.57 1.25
C THR A 9 3.35 4.49 2.10
N GLY A 10 3.95 5.42 2.85
CA GLY A 10 3.18 6.37 3.67
C GLY A 10 2.52 5.71 4.88
N ALA A 11 3.25 4.84 5.55
CA ALA A 11 2.77 4.01 6.66
C ALA A 11 2.83 4.69 8.03
N ASN A 12 3.27 5.95 8.12
CA ASN A 12 3.55 6.60 9.41
C ASN A 12 2.31 6.93 10.25
N ARG A 13 1.11 6.94 9.65
CA ARG A 13 -0.17 7.23 10.31
C ARG A 13 -1.37 6.76 9.49
N GLY A 14 -2.56 6.84 10.09
CA GLY A 14 -3.83 6.64 9.40
C GLY A 14 -3.93 5.28 8.70
N MET A 15 -4.35 5.30 7.43
CA MET A 15 -4.58 4.09 6.63
C MET A 15 -3.34 3.23 6.44
N GLY A 16 -2.18 3.83 6.17
CA GLY A 16 -0.94 3.09 5.96
C GLY A 16 -0.48 2.35 7.22
N LEU A 17 -0.63 3.00 8.39
CA LEU A 17 -0.38 2.35 9.68
C LEU A 17 -1.38 1.23 9.96
N GLY A 18 -2.66 1.44 9.61
CA GLY A 18 -3.70 0.41 9.67
C GLY A 18 -3.33 -0.84 8.87
N LEU A 19 -2.86 -0.66 7.63
CA LEU A 19 -2.39 -1.76 6.78
C LEU A 19 -1.22 -2.52 7.46
N VAL A 20 -0.22 -1.82 7.99
CA VAL A 20 0.91 -2.46 8.71
C VAL A 20 0.38 -3.32 9.85
N LYS A 21 -0.45 -2.76 10.73
CA LYS A 21 -1.02 -3.46 11.89
C LYS A 21 -1.84 -4.69 11.46
N TYR A 22 -2.55 -4.62 10.33
CA TYR A 22 -3.33 -5.75 9.82
C TYR A 22 -2.48 -6.83 9.16
N PHE A 23 -1.51 -6.47 8.31
CA PHE A 23 -0.62 -7.45 7.69
C PHE A 23 0.25 -8.18 8.72
N LEU A 24 0.65 -7.52 9.80
CA LEU A 24 1.37 -8.18 10.89
C LEU A 24 0.54 -9.22 11.65
N LYS A 25 -0.80 -9.17 11.59
CA LYS A 25 -1.66 -10.23 12.17
C LYS A 25 -1.50 -11.56 11.41
N ASP A 26 -1.16 -11.48 10.12
CA ASP A 26 -0.94 -12.64 9.28
C ASP A 26 0.48 -13.18 9.50
N LYS A 27 0.57 -14.42 9.99
CA LYS A 27 1.85 -15.07 10.32
C LYS A 27 2.57 -15.63 9.09
N ASP A 28 1.88 -15.75 7.96
CA ASP A 28 2.45 -16.27 6.73
C ASP A 28 3.33 -15.21 6.04
N ILE A 29 3.07 -13.93 6.31
CA ILE A 29 3.89 -12.80 5.83
C ILE A 29 5.23 -12.78 6.56
N GLN A 30 6.33 -12.82 5.80
CA GLN A 30 7.69 -12.84 6.34
C GLN A 30 8.30 -11.46 6.48
N HIS A 31 7.94 -10.53 5.59
CA HIS A 31 8.49 -9.17 5.59
C HIS A 31 7.39 -8.13 5.39
N VAL A 32 7.29 -7.19 6.32
CA VAL A 32 6.45 -5.99 6.21
C VAL A 32 7.37 -4.77 6.16
N ILE A 33 7.48 -4.15 5.00
CA ILE A 33 8.31 -2.97 4.78
C ILE A 33 7.39 -1.74 4.80
N ALA A 34 7.51 -0.94 5.84
CA ALA A 34 6.72 0.28 6.03
C ALA A 34 7.60 1.50 5.70
N THR A 35 7.08 2.46 4.93
CA THR A 35 7.86 3.67 4.62
C THR A 35 7.27 4.95 5.22
N ALA A 36 8.15 5.86 5.63
CA ALA A 36 7.81 7.18 6.14
C ALA A 36 8.79 8.22 5.62
N ARG A 37 8.37 9.48 5.46
CA ARG A 37 9.28 10.59 5.09
C ARG A 37 10.40 10.77 6.10
N GLU A 38 10.06 10.60 7.38
CA GLU A 38 11.01 10.68 8.49
C GLU A 38 10.76 9.51 9.46
N PRO A 39 11.44 8.37 9.27
CA PRO A 39 11.25 7.17 10.09
C PRO A 39 11.41 7.41 11.60
N SER A 40 12.35 8.29 11.98
CA SER A 40 12.60 8.63 13.38
C SER A 40 11.38 9.26 14.08
N SER A 41 10.54 9.98 13.33
CA SER A 41 9.35 10.66 13.85
C SER A 41 8.10 9.77 13.90
N ALA A 42 8.14 8.57 13.33
CA ALA A 42 7.00 7.67 13.22
C ALA A 42 6.74 6.89 14.52
N LYS A 43 6.31 7.59 15.58
CA LYS A 43 6.10 7.05 16.93
C LYS A 43 5.34 5.72 16.94
N GLU A 44 4.14 5.68 16.35
CA GLU A 44 3.30 4.48 16.36
C GLU A 44 3.89 3.30 15.56
N LEU A 45 4.70 3.56 14.52
CA LEU A 45 5.41 2.49 13.80
C LEU A 45 6.57 1.95 14.64
N ASN A 46 7.30 2.85 15.31
CA ASN A 46 8.46 2.51 16.13
C ASN A 46 8.07 1.81 17.45
N GLU A 47 6.81 1.93 17.87
CA GLU A 47 6.24 1.19 19.00
C GLU A 47 5.97 -0.29 18.66
N ILE A 48 5.88 -0.66 17.39
CA ILE A 48 5.65 -2.03 16.96
C ILE A 48 6.96 -2.82 17.02
N THR A 49 7.02 -3.83 17.89
CA THR A 49 8.24 -4.64 18.15
C THR A 49 8.32 -5.94 17.35
N ASP A 50 7.64 -6.04 16.20
CA ASP A 50 7.66 -7.23 15.36
C ASP A 50 8.95 -7.30 14.52
N MET A 51 9.70 -8.40 14.62
CA MET A 51 10.96 -8.60 13.88
C MET A 51 10.78 -8.62 12.35
N ARG A 52 9.55 -8.84 11.87
CA ARG A 52 9.21 -8.83 10.43
C ARG A 52 8.98 -7.43 9.89
N LEU A 53 8.79 -6.44 10.76
CA LEU A 53 8.59 -5.04 10.39
C LEU A 53 9.94 -4.37 10.15
N THR A 54 10.11 -3.78 8.97
CA THR A 54 11.24 -2.92 8.63
C THR A 54 10.71 -1.54 8.24
N VAL A 55 11.17 -0.49 8.94
CA VAL A 55 10.76 0.88 8.66
C VAL A 55 11.85 1.59 7.86
N LEU A 56 11.52 2.01 6.64
CA LEU A 56 12.45 2.66 5.72
C LEU A 56 12.04 4.10 5.42
N LYS A 57 13.02 4.93 5.06
CA LYS A 57 12.76 6.30 4.60
C LYS A 57 12.23 6.26 3.17
N LEU A 58 11.16 7.02 2.92
CA LEU A 58 10.70 7.33 1.56
C LEU A 58 10.05 8.69 1.52
N ASP A 59 10.59 9.57 0.69
CA ASP A 59 9.90 10.73 0.16
C ASP A 59 9.57 10.47 -1.32
N VAL A 60 8.29 10.28 -1.64
CA VAL A 60 7.82 10.01 -3.01
C VAL A 60 8.08 11.17 -3.98
N THR A 61 8.44 12.35 -3.45
CA THR A 61 8.74 13.53 -4.27
C THR A 61 10.23 13.65 -4.63
N SER A 62 11.13 13.00 -3.89
CA SER A 62 12.60 13.01 -4.14
C SER A 62 13.03 11.75 -4.90
N ASP A 63 13.72 11.94 -6.02
CA ASP A 63 14.27 10.82 -6.80
C ASP A 63 15.38 10.11 -6.02
N GLU A 64 16.22 10.85 -5.31
CA GLU A 64 17.27 10.30 -4.46
C GLU A 64 16.71 9.39 -3.37
N SER A 65 15.62 9.82 -2.70
CA SER A 65 14.97 8.99 -1.69
C SER A 65 14.37 7.71 -2.26
N ILE A 66 13.92 7.73 -3.51
CA ILE A 66 13.38 6.56 -4.20
C ILE A 66 14.51 5.59 -4.56
N ASP A 67 15.64 6.10 -5.07
CA ASP A 67 16.82 5.30 -5.40
C ASP A 67 17.48 4.67 -4.17
N GLU A 68 17.52 5.40 -3.05
CA GLU A 68 17.96 4.89 -1.75
C GLU A 68 17.06 3.77 -1.24
N LEU A 69 15.73 3.96 -1.28
CA LEU A 69 14.78 2.91 -0.90
C LEU A 69 14.93 1.70 -1.80
N TYR A 70 15.03 1.93 -3.12
CA TYR A 70 15.22 0.87 -4.10
C TYR A 70 16.47 0.06 -3.77
N SER A 71 17.60 0.71 -3.49
CA SER A 71 18.84 0.02 -3.13
C SER A 71 18.69 -0.86 -1.89
N GLN A 72 17.91 -0.41 -0.90
CA GLN A 72 17.66 -1.15 0.34
C GLN A 72 16.69 -2.33 0.14
N VAL A 73 15.65 -2.17 -0.69
CA VAL A 73 14.66 -3.21 -0.97
C VAL A 73 15.17 -4.22 -2.03
N SER A 74 16.05 -3.79 -2.95
CA SER A 74 16.63 -4.64 -4.00
C SER A 74 17.48 -5.78 -3.46
N ILE A 75 17.96 -5.67 -2.22
CA ILE A 75 18.62 -6.77 -1.51
C ILE A 75 17.65 -7.96 -1.30
N CYS A 76 16.33 -7.72 -1.32
CA CYS A 76 15.28 -8.75 -1.20
C CYS A 76 14.74 -9.31 -2.53
N ARG A 77 15.04 -8.74 -3.71
CA ARG A 77 14.66 -9.37 -5.00
C ARG A 77 15.35 -8.73 -6.22
N LYS A 78 15.92 -9.58 -7.08
CA LYS A 78 16.41 -9.24 -8.43
C LYS A 78 15.23 -9.20 -9.41
N ASP A 79 14.58 -8.06 -9.58
CA ASP A 79 14.01 -7.68 -10.88
C ASP A 79 13.60 -6.19 -10.92
N ARG A 80 13.52 -5.65 -12.14
CA ARG A 80 13.75 -4.23 -12.45
C ARG A 80 12.46 -3.47 -12.79
N ARG A 81 12.16 -2.38 -12.05
CA ARG A 81 11.53 -1.08 -12.44
C ARG A 81 10.65 -0.53 -11.31
N SER A 82 10.91 0.71 -10.90
CA SER A 82 10.12 1.48 -9.94
C SER A 82 9.41 2.62 -10.68
N ALA A 83 8.09 2.78 -10.49
CA ALA A 83 7.33 3.91 -11.02
C ALA A 83 7.01 4.92 -9.90
N LYS A 84 7.35 6.19 -10.13
CA LYS A 84 7.09 7.33 -9.22
C LYS A 84 5.71 7.91 -9.48
N LEU A 85 4.94 8.28 -8.44
CA LEU A 85 3.69 9.02 -8.65
C LEU A 85 3.21 9.85 -7.45
N SER A 86 2.82 11.10 -7.73
CA SER A 86 2.08 11.99 -6.82
C SER A 86 1.00 12.75 -7.60
N MET A 87 -0.29 12.39 -7.48
CA MET A 87 -1.38 12.98 -8.31
C MET A 87 -2.77 12.95 -7.65
N LEU A 88 -3.70 13.75 -8.21
CA LEU A 88 -5.15 13.77 -7.88
C LEU A 88 -5.84 12.42 -8.20
N GLN A 89 -6.92 12.09 -7.49
CA GLN A 89 -7.59 10.77 -7.52
C GLN A 89 -7.98 10.28 -8.94
N SER A 90 -8.46 11.15 -9.82
CA SER A 90 -8.82 10.78 -11.21
C SER A 90 -7.60 10.58 -12.13
N ALA A 91 -6.53 11.35 -11.92
CA ALA A 91 -5.28 11.21 -12.65
C ALA A 91 -4.54 9.93 -12.22
N LEU A 92 -4.57 9.63 -10.92
CA LEU A 92 -4.10 8.35 -10.37
C LEU A 92 -4.81 7.17 -11.03
N ASN A 93 -6.14 7.23 -11.15
CA ASN A 93 -6.91 6.15 -11.77
C ASN A 93 -6.51 5.87 -13.23
N SER A 94 -6.33 6.92 -14.02
CA SER A 94 -5.92 6.81 -15.42
C SER A 94 -4.50 6.25 -15.58
N ILE A 95 -3.58 6.66 -14.71
CA ILE A 95 -2.20 6.19 -14.73
C ILE A 95 -2.11 4.74 -14.25
N MET A 96 -2.82 4.38 -13.18
CA MET A 96 -2.86 3.00 -12.71
C MET A 96 -3.47 2.06 -13.76
N LYS A 97 -4.44 2.54 -14.54
CA LYS A 97 -4.96 1.80 -15.71
C LYS A 97 -3.88 1.61 -16.78
N THR A 98 -3.10 2.64 -17.06
CA THR A 98 -1.96 2.57 -18.00
C THR A 98 -0.89 1.60 -17.50
N MET A 99 -0.50 1.71 -16.23
CA MET A 99 0.44 0.79 -15.59
C MET A 99 -0.03 -0.65 -15.62
N SER A 100 -1.34 -0.91 -15.51
CA SER A 100 -1.86 -2.27 -15.64
C SER A 100 -1.49 -2.87 -17.01
N VAL A 101 -1.65 -2.09 -18.09
CA VAL A 101 -1.27 -2.54 -19.44
C VAL A 101 0.24 -2.74 -19.56
N ASP A 102 1.04 -1.78 -19.09
CA ASP A 102 2.51 -1.83 -19.22
C ASP A 102 3.15 -2.96 -18.40
N LEU A 103 2.55 -3.30 -17.26
CA LEU A 103 3.06 -4.33 -16.33
C LEU A 103 2.44 -5.72 -16.55
N ALA A 104 1.42 -5.83 -17.42
CA ALA A 104 0.82 -7.12 -17.78
C ALA A 104 1.82 -8.15 -18.34
N PRO A 105 2.80 -7.78 -19.21
CA PRO A 105 3.83 -8.71 -19.69
C PRO A 105 4.73 -9.27 -18.58
N GLU A 106 4.88 -8.55 -17.46
CA GLU A 106 5.67 -8.95 -16.31
C GLU A 106 4.84 -9.74 -15.27
N HIS A 107 3.58 -10.04 -15.60
CA HIS A 107 2.62 -10.73 -14.71
C HIS A 107 2.38 -10.01 -13.38
N ILE A 108 2.53 -8.68 -13.37
CA ILE A 108 2.25 -7.86 -12.19
C ILE A 108 0.80 -7.38 -12.23
N LEU A 109 0.04 -7.74 -11.19
CA LEU A 109 -1.34 -7.31 -11.03
C LEU A 109 -1.39 -5.90 -10.44
N VAL A 110 -2.12 -5.00 -11.12
CA VAL A 110 -2.43 -3.67 -10.63
C VAL A 110 -3.93 -3.59 -10.34
N ALA A 111 -4.30 -3.15 -9.14
CA ALA A 111 -5.69 -2.93 -8.76
C ALA A 111 -5.77 -1.69 -7.86
N MET A 112 -6.88 -0.96 -7.97
CA MET A 112 -7.15 0.23 -7.16
C MET A 112 -8.28 -0.03 -6.19
N PHE A 113 -8.16 0.52 -4.99
CA PHE A 113 -9.18 0.39 -3.95
C PHE A 113 -9.64 1.76 -3.46
N CYS A 114 -10.95 1.93 -3.34
CA CYS A 114 -11.57 2.96 -2.54
C CYS A 114 -11.69 2.44 -1.10
N PRO A 115 -10.95 3.02 -0.13
CA PRO A 115 -11.08 2.63 1.27
C PRO A 115 -12.34 3.20 1.93
N GLY A 116 -13.16 3.94 1.18
CA GLY A 116 -14.29 4.76 1.63
C GLY A 116 -13.90 5.90 2.57
N TRP A 117 -14.90 6.50 3.22
CA TRP A 117 -14.68 7.68 4.05
C TRP A 117 -14.35 7.28 5.50
N VAL A 118 -13.04 7.24 5.78
CA VAL A 118 -12.46 6.73 7.03
C VAL A 118 -11.98 7.86 7.94
N LYS A 119 -12.25 7.75 9.24
CA LYS A 119 -11.82 8.65 10.31
C LYS A 119 -10.31 8.67 10.44
N THR A 120 -9.72 9.61 9.75
CA THR A 120 -8.30 9.93 9.70
C THR A 120 -8.17 11.44 9.67
N ASP A 121 -6.96 12.00 9.80
CA ASP A 121 -6.72 13.44 9.59
C ASP A 121 -7.33 13.95 8.27
N MET A 122 -7.28 13.13 7.22
CA MET A 122 -7.81 13.47 5.89
C MET A 122 -9.34 13.28 5.79
N GLY A 123 -9.89 12.26 6.44
CA GLY A 123 -11.34 12.03 6.44
C GLY A 123 -12.11 12.94 7.41
N GLY A 124 -11.43 13.49 8.42
CA GLY A 124 -12.03 14.31 9.45
C GLY A 124 -12.90 13.52 10.45
N PRO A 125 -13.44 14.20 11.47
CA PRO A 125 -14.17 13.56 12.56
C PRO A 125 -15.54 13.00 12.15
N ASN A 126 -16.12 13.51 11.06
CA ASN A 126 -17.45 13.13 10.56
C ASN A 126 -17.43 11.92 9.61
N ALA A 127 -16.25 11.40 9.27
CA ALA A 127 -16.16 10.18 8.49
C ALA A 127 -16.92 9.03 9.18
N HIS A 128 -17.55 8.16 8.40
CA HIS A 128 -18.49 7.18 8.94
C HIS A 128 -17.84 5.82 9.26
N LEU A 129 -16.55 5.64 8.99
CA LEU A 129 -15.81 4.40 9.26
C LEU A 129 -14.58 4.65 10.12
N GLN A 130 -14.30 3.71 11.00
CA GLN A 130 -13.00 3.59 11.66
C GLN A 130 -11.98 2.95 10.71
N ILE A 131 -10.68 3.15 11.02
CA ILE A 131 -9.58 2.56 10.24
C ILE A 131 -9.70 1.04 10.28
N GLU A 132 -9.98 0.48 11.46
CA GLU A 132 -10.10 -0.95 11.70
C GLU A 132 -11.21 -1.56 10.83
N GLU A 133 -12.39 -0.94 10.80
CA GLU A 133 -13.53 -1.39 10.00
C GLU A 133 -13.20 -1.37 8.49
N SER A 134 -12.45 -0.37 8.04
CA SER A 134 -11.99 -0.30 6.65
C SER A 134 -11.02 -1.45 6.32
N MET A 135 -10.08 -1.74 7.21
CA MET A 135 -9.07 -2.78 7.04
C MET A 135 -9.64 -4.20 7.06
N GLU A 136 -10.66 -4.46 7.89
CA GLU A 136 -11.33 -5.77 7.99
C GLU A 136 -11.93 -6.22 6.66
N GLN A 137 -12.32 -5.29 5.80
CA GLN A 137 -12.81 -5.61 4.45
C GLN A 137 -11.68 -5.55 3.43
N LEU A 138 -10.84 -4.51 3.50
CA LEU A 138 -9.83 -4.23 2.48
C LEU A 138 -8.74 -5.30 2.40
N VAL A 139 -8.17 -5.74 3.52
CA VAL A 139 -7.05 -6.69 3.51
C VAL A 139 -7.48 -8.08 3.02
N PRO A 140 -8.60 -8.66 3.47
CA PRO A 140 -9.09 -9.92 2.91
C PRO A 140 -9.41 -9.84 1.41
N SER A 141 -9.88 -8.68 0.93
CA SER A 141 -10.10 -8.44 -0.49
C SER A 141 -8.80 -8.46 -1.30
N MET A 142 -7.71 -7.92 -0.77
CA MET A 142 -6.39 -8.02 -1.41
C MET A 142 -5.94 -9.47 -1.60
N TYR A 143 -6.26 -10.36 -0.65
CA TYR A 143 -5.91 -11.79 -0.74
C TYR A 143 -6.75 -12.59 -1.74
N LYS A 144 -7.88 -12.02 -2.20
CA LYS A 144 -8.77 -12.60 -3.19
C LYS A 144 -8.52 -12.08 -4.60
N LEU A 145 -7.57 -11.14 -4.78
CA LEU A 145 -7.23 -10.61 -6.09
C LEU A 145 -6.77 -11.73 -7.03
N THR A 146 -7.27 -11.65 -8.26
CA THR A 146 -6.98 -12.56 -9.37
C THR A 146 -6.77 -11.73 -10.64
N LYS A 147 -6.31 -12.35 -11.73
CA LYS A 147 -6.15 -11.68 -13.03
C LYS A 147 -7.41 -10.94 -13.53
N GLU A 148 -8.60 -11.32 -13.09
CA GLU A 148 -9.86 -10.66 -13.45
C GLU A 148 -10.00 -9.25 -12.86
N HIS A 149 -9.27 -8.99 -11.77
CA HIS A 149 -9.24 -7.70 -11.10
C HIS A 149 -8.21 -6.73 -11.68
N HIS A 150 -7.43 -7.17 -12.68
CA HIS A 150 -6.33 -6.41 -13.23
C HIS A 150 -6.80 -5.13 -13.94
N GLY A 151 -6.23 -4.00 -13.53
CA GLY A 151 -6.58 -2.66 -14.00
C GLY A 151 -7.99 -2.22 -13.60
N GLY A 152 -8.59 -2.85 -12.58
CA GLY A 152 -9.89 -2.47 -12.05
C GLY A 152 -9.82 -1.48 -10.89
N TYR A 153 -10.94 -0.84 -10.60
CA TYR A 153 -11.15 0.03 -9.45
C TYR A 153 -12.29 -0.54 -8.61
N PHE A 154 -12.06 -0.73 -7.31
CA PHE A 154 -12.95 -1.50 -6.45
C PHE A 154 -13.21 -0.79 -5.12
N ASN A 155 -14.37 -1.06 -4.53
CA ASN A 155 -14.60 -0.83 -3.12
C ASN A 155 -13.81 -1.84 -2.27
N ARG A 156 -13.80 -1.65 -0.95
CA ARG A 156 -13.11 -2.53 0.01
C ARG A 156 -13.54 -3.99 -0.07
N ASP A 157 -14.72 -4.29 -0.60
CA ASP A 157 -15.33 -5.61 -0.71
C ASP A 157 -15.15 -6.27 -2.11
N LEU A 158 -14.31 -5.69 -2.97
CA LEU A 158 -14.15 -6.04 -4.39
C LEU A 158 -15.35 -5.72 -5.29
N THR A 159 -16.34 -4.97 -4.81
CA THR A 159 -17.38 -4.44 -5.70
C THR A 159 -16.76 -3.41 -6.65
N ALA A 160 -16.89 -3.62 -7.96
CA ALA A 160 -16.31 -2.74 -8.97
C ALA A 160 -16.94 -1.34 -8.92
N ILE A 161 -16.09 -0.33 -9.12
CA ILE A 161 -16.46 1.08 -9.24
C ILE A 161 -16.20 1.50 -10.69
N ALA A 162 -17.14 2.25 -11.28
CA ALA A 162 -16.93 2.83 -12.60
C ALA A 162 -15.82 3.91 -12.54
N PHE A 163 -15.01 3.98 -13.59
CA PHE A 163 -14.03 5.03 -13.79
C PHE A 163 -14.69 6.35 -14.18
#